data_AF-A0A5D1ZYT6-F1
#
_entry.id   AF-A0A5D1ZYT6-F1
#
_cell.length_a   1.000
_cell.length_b   1.000
_cell.length_c   1.000
_cell.angle_alpha   90.00
_cell.angle_beta   90.00
_cell.angle_gamma   90.00
#
_symmetry.space_group_name_H-M   'P 1'
#
loop_
_entity.id
_entity.type
_entity.pdbx_description
1 polymer ?
#
loop_
_entity_poly.entity_id
_entity_poly.type
_entity_poly.pdbx_seq_one_letter_code
_entity_poly.pdbx_strand_id
1 'polypeptide(L)' 'MARGSSNNKQITSSAIQGLIELINTEMHSDSTNPDSVADAFLASTLRYIQFQKQKGGVVGEKFDSVKL' A
#
# COMPACT_ATOMS: atom_id res chain seq x y z
N MET A 1 -8.19 -34.68 0.69
CA MET A 1 -7.40 -33.78 -0.19
C MET A 1 -8.37 -32.83 -0.87
N ALA A 2 -8.54 -31.59 -0.39
CA ALA A 2 -9.42 -30.60 -0.99
C ALA A 2 -8.65 -29.29 -1.21
N ARG A 3 -8.77 -28.80 -2.44
CA ARG A 3 -8.06 -27.69 -3.07
C ARG A 3 -8.65 -26.35 -2.65
N GLY A 4 -7.81 -25.32 -2.68
CA GLY A 4 -8.27 -23.94 -2.91
C GLY A 4 -8.24 -23.00 -1.71
N SER A 5 -7.17 -22.98 -0.92
CA SER A 5 -6.83 -21.76 -0.20
C SER A 5 -6.43 -20.72 -1.24
N SER A 6 -7.22 -19.67 -1.44
CA SER A 6 -6.83 -18.45 -2.15
C SER A 6 -5.67 -17.82 -1.37
N ASN A 7 -4.50 -18.40 -1.58
CA ASN A 7 -3.25 -18.01 -1.00
C ASN A 7 -2.86 -16.70 -1.69
N ASN A 8 -3.26 -15.58 -1.08
CA ASN A 8 -2.69 -14.26 -1.35
C ASN A 8 -1.21 -14.25 -0.89
N LYS A 9 -0.39 -15.11 -1.51
CA LYS A 9 0.98 -15.46 -1.14
C LYS A 9 2.03 -14.62 -1.86
N GLN A 10 1.62 -13.77 -2.81
CA GLN A 10 2.56 -13.08 -3.70
C GLN A 10 2.45 -11.56 -3.69
N ILE A 11 1.63 -10.96 -2.83
CA ILE A 11 1.74 -9.52 -2.58
C ILE A 11 2.95 -9.32 -1.66
N THR A 12 4.06 -8.90 -2.25
CA THR A 12 5.31 -8.59 -1.55
C THR A 12 5.33 -7.14 -1.08
N SER A 13 6.05 -6.86 0.00
CA SER A 13 6.28 -5.50 0.48
C SER A 13 6.92 -4.60 -0.58
N SER A 14 7.76 -5.17 -1.46
CA SER A 14 8.37 -4.46 -2.58
C SER A 14 7.35 -4.01 -3.64
N ALA A 15 6.34 -4.83 -3.94
CA ALA A 15 5.28 -4.46 -4.88
C ALA A 15 4.40 -3.35 -4.28
N ILE A 16 4.14 -3.39 -2.97
CA ILE A 16 3.42 -2.33 -2.26
C ILE A 16 4.22 -1.02 -2.28
N GLN A 17 5.52 -1.08 -1.99
CA GLN A 17 6.42 0.07 -2.04
C GLN A 17 6.43 0.71 -3.43
N GLY A 18 6.66 -0.09 -4.48
CA GLY A 18 6.71 0.39 -5.85
C GLY A 18 5.39 1.00 -6.31
N LEU A 19 4.25 0.49 -5.84
CA LEU A 19 2.94 1.08 -6.15
C LEU A 19 2.75 2.44 -5.48
N ILE A 20 3.16 2.60 -4.22
CA ILE A 20 3.10 3.89 -3.52
C ILE A 20 3.98 4.93 -4.23
N GLU A 21 5.20 4.53 -4.62
CA GLU A 21 6.12 5.39 -5.36
C GLU A 21 5.53 5.79 -6.72
N LEU A 22 4.97 4.84 -7.47
CA LEU A 22 4.32 5.12 -8.75
C LEU A 22 3.17 6.12 -8.60
N ILE A 23 2.27 5.92 -7.63
CA ILE A 23 1.16 6.85 -7.37
C ILE A 23 1.70 8.24 -7.06
N ASN A 24 2.71 8.35 -6.19
CA ASN A 24 3.33 9.65 -5.88
C ASN A 24 3.95 10.29 -7.14
N THR A 25 4.66 9.54 -7.96
CA THR A 25 5.26 10.07 -9.19
C THR A 25 4.19 10.58 -10.15
N GLU A 26 3.15 9.79 -10.42
CA GLU A 26 2.06 10.18 -11.34
C GLU A 26 1.30 11.40 -10.82
N MET A 27 0.98 11.45 -9.51
CA MET A 27 0.30 12.59 -8.88
C MET A 27 1.09 13.91 -8.96
N HIS A 28 2.43 13.84 -8.99
CA HIS A 28 3.29 15.04 -9.10
C HIS A 28 3.72 15.37 -10.53
N SER A 29 3.60 14.42 -11.47
CA SER A 29 4.07 14.60 -12.86
C SER A 29 3.06 15.37 -13.71
N ASP A 30 1.76 15.19 -13.47
CA ASP A 30 0.71 15.91 -14.19
C ASP A 30 0.25 17.15 -13.42
N SER A 31 0.86 18.30 -13.76
CA SER A 31 0.64 19.61 -13.12
C SER A 31 -0.73 20.26 -13.41
N THR A 32 -1.71 19.50 -13.91
CA THR A 32 -2.99 20.05 -14.43
C THR A 32 -4.23 19.83 -13.58
N ASN A 33 -4.20 19.04 -12.50
CA ASN A 33 -5.20 19.16 -11.43
C ASN A 33 -4.80 18.29 -10.22
N PRO A 34 -4.59 18.87 -9.02
CA PRO A 34 -4.52 18.05 -7.82
C PRO A 34 -5.89 17.41 -7.60
N ASP A 35 -5.99 16.11 -7.90
CA ASP A 35 -7.19 15.34 -7.61
C ASP A 35 -7.28 15.14 -6.09
N SER A 36 -7.99 16.07 -5.43
CA SER A 36 -8.23 16.06 -3.99
C SER A 36 -8.83 14.74 -3.48
N VAL A 37 -9.50 13.97 -4.35
CA VAL A 37 -10.06 12.65 -3.99
C VAL A 37 -8.95 11.61 -3.98
N ALA A 38 -8.08 11.60 -5.00
CA ALA A 38 -6.92 10.72 -5.05
C ALA A 38 -5.96 10.94 -3.86
N ASP A 39 -5.72 12.21 -3.49
CA ASP A 39 -4.92 12.57 -2.31
C ASP A 39 -5.53 12.01 -1.01
N ALA A 40 -6.84 12.16 -0.82
CA ALA A 40 -7.53 11.66 0.37
C ALA A 40 -7.52 10.13 0.46
N PHE A 41 -7.66 9.43 -0.68
CA PHE A 41 -7.55 7.98 -0.74
C PHE A 41 -6.12 7.50 -0.45
N LEU A 42 -5.10 8.16 -1.01
CA LEU A 42 -3.72 7.84 -0.73
C LEU A 42 -3.41 8.04 0.75
N ALA A 43 -3.75 9.19 1.32
CA ALA A 43 -3.55 9.48 2.75
C ALA A 43 -4.23 8.44 3.66
N SER A 44 -5.45 8.03 3.32
CA SER A 44 -6.18 6.98 4.05
C SER A 44 -5.47 5.61 3.95
N THR A 45 -4.91 5.30 2.78
CA THR A 45 -4.14 4.08 2.55
C THR A 45 -2.83 4.07 3.34
N LEU A 46 -2.06 5.17 3.33
CA LEU A 46 -0.83 5.30 4.11
C LEU A 46 -1.11 5.15 5.62
N ARG A 47 -2.19 5.78 6.12
CA ARG A 47 -2.63 5.66 7.51
C ARG A 47 -3.02 4.23 7.88
N TYR A 48 -3.68 3.50 6.97
CA TYR A 48 -3.99 2.09 7.17
C TYR A 48 -2.71 1.25 7.30
N ILE A 49 -1.72 1.47 6.43
CA ILE A 49 -0.45 0.74 6.48
C ILE A 49 0.27 1.02 7.81
N GLN A 50 0.35 2.28 8.25
CA GLN A 50 0.92 2.64 9.55
C GLN A 50 0.19 1.97 10.72
N PHE A 51 -1.15 1.96 10.67
CA PHE A 51 -1.95 1.29 11.67
C PHE A 51 -1.69 -0.22 11.72
N GLN A 52 -1.57 -0.89 10.57
CA GLN A 52 -1.24 -2.31 10.53
C GLN A 52 0.15 -2.60 11.08
N LYS A 53 1.15 -1.75 10.80
CA LYS A 53 2.49 -1.85 11.41
C LYS A 53 2.41 -1.80 12.94
N GLN A 54 1.74 -0.80 13.48
CA GLN A 54 1.60 -0.61 14.94
C GLN A 54 0.82 -1.75 15.60
N LYS A 55 -0.20 -2.28 14.91
CA LYS A 55 -1.02 -3.40 15.39
C LYS A 55 -0.23 -4.71 15.46
N GLY A 56 0.79 -4.89 14.62
CA GLY A 56 1.63 -6.08 14.58
C GLY A 56 0.93 -7.33 14.02
N GLY A 57 1.52 -8.50 14.27
CA GLY A 57 1.06 -9.78 13.72
C GLY A 57 1.40 -9.97 12.24
N VAL A 58 0.91 -11.07 11.63
CA VAL A 58 1.27 -11.50 10.26
C VAL A 58 1.06 -10.40 9.21
N VAL A 59 0.10 -9.50 9.43
CA VAL A 59 -0.17 -8.38 8.52
C VAL A 59 0.77 -7.20 8.77
N GLY A 60 1.06 -6.86 10.03
CA GLY A 60 2.05 -5.83 10.38
C GLY A 60 3.46 -6.20 9.87
N GLU A 61 3.87 -7.46 10.03
CA GLU A 61 5.15 -7.98 9.53
C GLU A 61 5.28 -7.85 8.00
N LYS A 62 4.18 -8.00 7.25
CA LYS A 62 4.18 -7.77 5.80
C LYS A 62 4.42 -6.30 5.44
N PHE A 63 3.96 -5.39 6.29
CA PHE A 63 4.11 -3.96 6.05
C PHE A 63 5.41 -3.39 6.62
N ASP A 64 6.09 -4.07 7.54
CA ASP A 64 7.31 -3.57 8.19
C ASP A 64 8.37 -3.07 7.21
N SER A 65 8.56 -3.79 6.09
CA SER A 65 9.53 -3.44 5.04
C SER A 65 9.07 -2.32 4.10
N VAL A 66 7.82 -1.86 4.18
CA VAL A 66 7.29 -0.72 3.40
C VAL A 66 7.72 0.58 4.06
N LYS A 67 8.33 1.48 3.30
CA LYS A 67 8.73 2.83 3.73
C LYS A 67 7.65 3.82 3.29
N LEU A 68 7.04 4.47 4.28
CA LEU A 68 6.04 5.52 4.09
C LEU A 68 6.66 6.86 4.39
#